data_AF-A0A1G6UGA9-F1
#
_entry.id   AF-A0A1G6UGA9-F1
#
_cell.length_a   1.000
_cell.length_b   1.000
_cell.length_c   1.000
_cell.angle_alpha   90.00
_cell.angle_beta   90.00
_cell.angle_gamma   90.00
#
_symmetry.space_group_name_H-M   'P 1'
#
loop_
_entity.id
_entity.type
_entity.pdbx_description
1 polymer ?
#
loop_
_entity_poly.entity_id
_entity_poly.type
_entity_poly.pdbx_seq_one_letter_code
_entity_poly.pdbx_strand_id
1 'polypeptide(L)'
;MKIELPALPYELNALEPSISAKTLEFHHGKHHQAYVTNLNSLIPGTKFENASLETMIKEADGPIFNNAAQVWNHTFYFASLKQANTSEPAKQVAEAIKSSFGSQKEFKDTFIKANSSVITSVNI
;
A
#
# COMPACT_ATOMS: atom_id res chain seq x y z
N MET A 1 12.41 15.76 -9.67
CA MET A 1 12.70 15.06 -8.39
C MET A 1 12.65 13.56 -8.67
N LYS A 2 13.48 12.72 -8.02
CA LYS A 2 13.45 11.27 -8.25
C LYS A 2 12.66 10.59 -7.14
N ILE A 3 11.70 9.75 -7.50
CA ILE A 3 10.97 8.90 -6.56
C ILE A 3 11.88 7.74 -6.15
N GLU A 4 12.00 7.47 -4.86
CA GLU A 4 12.82 6.39 -4.31
C GLU A 4 11.93 5.26 -3.76
N LEU A 5 12.44 4.03 -3.78
CA LEU A 5 11.79 2.91 -3.13
C LEU A 5 12.01 3.00 -1.61
N PRO A 6 10.97 3.17 -0.79
CA PRO A 6 11.14 3.20 0.66
C PRO A 6 11.66 1.85 1.18
N ALA A 7 12.61 1.89 2.11
CA ALA A 7 13.06 0.68 2.79
C ALA A 7 11.91 0.04 3.58
N LEU A 8 11.92 -1.30 3.67
CA LEU A 8 10.99 -1.98 4.57
C LEU A 8 11.30 -1.59 6.03
N PRO A 9 10.29 -1.37 6.88
CA PRO A 9 10.51 -1.03 8.29
C PRO A 9 10.86 -2.27 9.16
N TYR A 10 11.06 -3.43 8.54
CA TYR A 10 11.33 -4.71 9.18
C TYR A 10 12.11 -5.64 8.24
N GLU A 11 12.71 -6.68 8.81
CA GLU A 11 13.43 -7.73 8.08
C GLU A 11 12.50 -8.56 7.17
N LEU A 12 13.05 -9.17 6.12
CA LEU A 12 12.27 -9.93 5.14
C LEU A 12 11.48 -11.12 5.73
N ASN A 13 11.95 -11.71 6.82
CA ASN A 13 11.24 -12.83 7.47
C ASN A 13 10.34 -12.38 8.64
N ALA A 14 10.23 -11.08 8.91
CA ALA A 14 9.52 -10.57 10.10
C ALA A 14 8.01 -10.84 10.10
N LEU A 15 7.42 -11.14 8.93
CA LEU A 15 5.99 -11.40 8.77
C LEU A 15 5.64 -12.89 8.63
N GLU A 16 6.61 -13.78 8.79
CA GLU A 16 6.36 -15.22 8.75
C GLU A 16 5.53 -15.68 9.97
N PRO A 17 4.64 -16.68 9.80
CA PRO A 17 4.36 -17.43 8.56
C PRO A 17 3.29 -16.78 7.66
N SER A 18 2.70 -15.64 8.06
CA SER A 18 1.57 -15.03 7.34
C SER A 18 1.95 -14.49 5.97
N ILE A 19 3.15 -13.91 5.84
CA ILE A 19 3.74 -13.49 4.57
C ILE A 19 5.18 -13.99 4.54
N SER A 20 5.52 -14.82 3.55
CA SER A 20 6.86 -15.40 3.44
C SER A 20 7.92 -14.36 3.08
N ALA A 21 9.18 -14.59 3.49
CA ALA A 21 10.29 -13.78 3.02
C ALA A 21 10.39 -13.74 1.49
N LYS A 22 10.08 -14.87 0.84
CA LYS A 22 10.04 -14.96 -0.62
C LYS A 22 9.01 -14.03 -1.24
N THR A 23 7.84 -13.90 -0.61
CA THR A 23 6.81 -12.96 -1.02
C THR A 23 7.31 -11.52 -0.90
N LEU A 24 7.99 -11.14 0.19
CA LEU A 24 8.51 -9.78 0.34
C LEU A 24 9.64 -9.45 -0.65
N GLU A 25 10.56 -10.39 -0.91
CA GLU A 25 11.61 -10.23 -1.92
C GLU A 25 11.04 -9.88 -3.30
N PHE A 26 9.95 -10.54 -3.71
CA PHE A 26 9.32 -10.27 -4.99
C PHE A 26 8.40 -9.05 -4.93
N HIS A 27 7.54 -8.95 -3.93
CA HIS A 27 6.50 -7.94 -3.86
C HIS A 27 7.07 -6.53 -3.59
N HIS A 28 7.97 -6.40 -2.62
CA HIS A 28 8.68 -5.15 -2.38
C HIS A 28 9.86 -5.00 -3.35
N GLY A 29 10.76 -5.99 -3.36
CA GLY A 29 12.04 -5.87 -4.08
C GLY A 29 11.93 -5.88 -5.60
N LYS A 30 10.84 -6.40 -6.19
CA LYS A 30 10.64 -6.38 -7.65
C LYS A 30 9.41 -5.59 -8.07
N HIS A 31 8.21 -5.92 -7.58
CA HIS A 31 6.98 -5.27 -8.04
C HIS A 31 6.92 -3.79 -7.64
N HIS A 32 7.13 -3.47 -6.36
CA HIS A 32 7.17 -2.08 -5.90
C HIS A 32 8.32 -1.31 -6.56
N GLN A 33 9.51 -1.91 -6.65
CA GLN A 33 10.65 -1.32 -7.37
C GLN A 33 10.33 -1.03 -8.85
N ALA A 34 9.60 -1.91 -9.54
CA ALA A 34 9.23 -1.70 -10.93
C ALA A 34 8.29 -0.50 -11.09
N TYR A 35 7.32 -0.30 -10.18
CA TYR A 35 6.47 0.90 -10.20
C TYR A 35 7.29 2.18 -10.02
N VAL A 36 8.26 2.19 -9.09
CA VAL A 36 9.17 3.33 -8.90
C VAL A 36 10.01 3.60 -10.16
N THR A 37 10.59 2.56 -10.77
CA THR A 37 11.41 2.70 -11.98
C THR A 37 10.59 3.21 -13.17
N ASN A 38 9.40 2.65 -13.36
CA ASN A 38 8.50 3.04 -14.44
C ASN A 38 8.02 4.48 -14.26
N LEU A 39 7.59 4.87 -13.05
CA LEU A 39 7.16 6.24 -12.77
C LEU A 39 8.26 7.25 -13.07
N ASN A 40 9.48 7.00 -12.58
CA ASN A 40 10.62 7.88 -12.84
C ASN A 40 10.96 8.00 -14.34
N SER A 41 10.60 7.01 -15.16
CA SER A 41 10.79 7.06 -16.61
C SER A 41 9.67 7.83 -17.33
N LEU A 42 8.49 7.93 -16.73
CA LEU A 42 7.30 8.55 -17.32
C LEU A 42 7.18 10.05 -17.01
N ILE A 43 7.69 10.52 -15.87
CA ILE A 43 7.52 11.91 -15.42
C ILE A 43 8.39 12.97 -16.12
N PRO A 44 9.59 12.70 -16.69
CA PRO A 44 10.42 13.75 -17.30
C PRO A 44 9.72 14.47 -18.45
N GLY A 45 9.80 15.80 -18.49
CA GLY A 45 9.16 16.63 -19.51
C GLY A 45 7.65 16.79 -19.34
N THR A 46 7.05 16.22 -18.29
CA THR A 46 5.63 16.38 -17.96
C THR A 46 5.44 17.44 -16.87
N LYS A 47 4.20 17.88 -16.64
CA LYS A 47 3.86 18.75 -15.49
C LYS A 47 4.16 18.10 -14.13
N PHE A 48 4.43 16.79 -14.09
CA PHE A 48 4.65 16.00 -12.88
C PHE A 48 6.13 15.79 -12.53
N GLU A 49 7.07 16.26 -13.34
CA GLU A 49 8.52 16.02 -13.16
C GLU A 49 9.04 16.38 -11.75
N ASN A 50 8.41 17.37 -11.12
CA ASN A 50 8.71 17.82 -9.76
C ASN A 50 7.49 17.78 -8.82
N ALA A 51 6.43 17.06 -9.20
CA ALA A 51 5.23 16.92 -8.38
C ALA A 51 5.40 15.85 -7.30
N SER A 52 4.59 15.93 -6.24
CA SER A 52 4.47 14.88 -5.23
C SER A 52 3.68 13.68 -5.76
N LEU A 53 3.84 12.51 -5.13
CA LEU A 53 3.01 11.34 -5.44
C LEU A 53 1.52 11.66 -5.26
N GLU A 54 1.15 12.38 -4.21
CA GLU A 54 -0.23 12.77 -3.92
C GLU A 54 -0.80 13.67 -5.02
N THR A 55 -0.01 14.59 -5.57
CA THR A 55 -0.41 15.42 -6.72
C THR A 55 -0.63 14.55 -7.95
N MET A 56 0.29 13.63 -8.25
CA MET A 56 0.16 12.71 -9.38
C MET A 56 -1.09 11.83 -9.24
N ILE A 57 -1.36 11.30 -8.04
CA ILE A 57 -2.54 10.47 -7.76
C ILE A 57 -3.85 11.26 -7.97
N LYS A 58 -3.86 12.56 -7.65
CA LYS A 58 -5.06 13.40 -7.77
C LYS A 58 -5.31 13.91 -9.19
N GLU A 59 -4.26 14.11 -9.98
CA GLU A 59 -4.34 14.87 -11.23
C GLU A 59 -3.89 14.14 -12.49
N ALA A 60 -3.14 13.04 -12.35
CA ALA A 60 -2.71 12.26 -13.50
C ALA A 60 -3.79 11.26 -13.90
N ASP A 61 -3.67 10.76 -15.11
CA ASP A 61 -4.40 9.62 -15.63
C ASP A 61 -3.41 8.59 -16.23
N GLY A 62 -3.97 7.45 -16.66
CA GLY A 62 -3.22 6.44 -17.40
C GLY A 62 -1.95 5.94 -16.68
N PRO A 63 -0.84 5.75 -17.40
CA PRO A 63 0.37 5.15 -16.84
C PRO A 63 1.00 5.92 -15.67
N ILE A 64 0.95 7.25 -15.65
CA ILE A 64 1.53 8.03 -14.55
C ILE A 64 0.71 7.80 -13.29
N PHE A 65 -0.62 7.89 -13.38
CA PHE A 65 -1.51 7.58 -12.27
C PHE A 65 -1.33 6.16 -11.77
N ASN A 66 -1.36 5.16 -12.66
CA ASN A 66 -1.22 3.75 -12.30
C ASN A 66 0.06 3.50 -11.50
N ASN A 67 1.21 4.03 -11.95
CA ASN A 67 2.47 3.80 -11.24
C ASN A 67 2.55 4.64 -9.95
N ALA A 68 2.09 5.90 -9.94
CA ALA A 68 2.09 6.74 -8.74
C ALA A 68 1.20 6.17 -7.62
N ALA A 69 -0.02 5.76 -7.97
CA ALA A 69 -0.94 5.12 -7.06
C ALA A 69 -0.35 3.81 -6.52
N GLN A 70 0.27 2.98 -7.38
CA GLN A 70 0.86 1.73 -6.92
C GLN A 70 2.09 1.94 -6.02
N VAL A 71 2.95 2.93 -6.27
CA VAL A 71 4.03 3.29 -5.33
C VAL A 71 3.46 3.67 -3.97
N TRP A 72 2.44 4.54 -3.95
CA TRP A 72 1.84 4.98 -2.70
C TRP A 72 1.13 3.85 -1.96
N ASN A 73 0.31 3.06 -2.66
CA ASN A 73 -0.42 1.93 -2.11
C ASN A 73 0.51 0.89 -1.48
N HIS A 74 1.61 0.53 -2.16
CA HIS A 74 2.56 -0.45 -1.63
C HIS A 74 3.35 0.11 -0.45
N THR A 75 3.76 1.38 -0.51
CA THR A 75 4.41 2.06 0.62
C THR A 75 3.51 2.02 1.86
N PHE A 76 2.23 2.38 1.70
CA PHE A 76 1.25 2.34 2.77
C PHE A 76 0.97 0.91 3.27
N TYR A 77 0.86 -0.05 2.35
CA TYR A 77 0.65 -1.47 2.67
C TYR A 77 1.78 -2.01 3.56
N PHE A 78 3.04 -1.86 3.16
CA PHE A 78 4.17 -2.37 3.95
C PHE A 78 4.32 -1.65 5.28
N ALA A 79 4.04 -0.33 5.35
CA ALA A 79 4.04 0.41 6.62
C ALA A 79 2.90 -0.01 7.56
N SER A 80 1.81 -0.55 7.04
CA SER A 80 0.66 -1.05 7.81
C SER A 80 0.86 -2.46 8.37
N LEU A 81 1.92 -3.15 7.96
CA LEU A 81 2.24 -4.50 8.39
C LEU A 81 3.22 -4.47 9.55
N LYS A 82 3.06 -5.44 10.45
CA LYS A 82 4.02 -5.75 11.51
C LYS A 82 3.86 -7.22 11.86
N GLN A 83 4.87 -7.80 12.50
CA GLN A 83 4.74 -9.14 13.07
C GLN A 83 3.47 -9.18 13.94
N ALA A 84 2.73 -10.29 13.89
CA ALA A 84 1.49 -10.46 14.63
C ALA A 84 1.73 -10.41 16.15
N ASN A 85 1.81 -9.20 16.69
CA ASN A 85 1.65 -8.91 18.10
C ASN A 85 0.24 -8.33 18.25
N THR A 86 -0.58 -9.04 19.03
CA THR A 86 -1.98 -8.75 19.33
C THR A 86 -2.10 -7.45 20.14
N SER A 87 -1.78 -6.32 19.53
CA SER A 87 -2.09 -5.02 20.11
C SER A 87 -3.46 -4.60 19.60
N GLU A 88 -4.35 -4.30 20.53
CA GLU A 88 -5.58 -3.58 20.20
C GLU A 88 -5.26 -2.30 19.42
N PRO A 89 -6.16 -1.85 18.51
CA PRO A 89 -6.02 -0.55 17.87
C PRO A 89 -5.85 0.55 18.93
N ALA A 90 -5.15 1.63 18.56
CA ALA A 90 -5.12 2.82 19.38
C ALA A 90 -6.55 3.26 19.74
N LYS A 91 -6.76 3.76 20.97
CA LYS A 91 -8.10 4.05 21.52
C LYS A 91 -9.01 4.80 20.54
N GLN A 92 -8.50 5.85 19.90
CA GLN A 92 -9.26 6.65 18.93
C GLN A 92 -9.72 5.81 17.71
N VAL A 93 -8.87 4.90 17.23
CA VAL A 93 -9.20 3.99 16.13
C VAL A 93 -10.23 2.96 16.59
N ALA A 94 -10.08 2.41 17.79
CA ALA A 94 -11.04 1.45 18.35
C ALA A 94 -12.44 2.09 18.55
N GLU A 95 -12.49 3.33 19.03
CA GLU A 95 -13.73 4.11 19.18
C GLU A 95 -14.37 4.41 17.82
N ALA A 96 -13.59 4.81 16.83
CA ALA A 96 -14.08 5.02 15.46
C ALA A 96 -14.62 3.72 14.84
N ILE A 97 -13.92 2.60 15.02
CA ILE A 97 -14.40 1.29 14.57
C ILE A 97 -15.73 0.94 15.23
N LYS A 98 -15.84 1.09 16.55
CA LYS A 98 -17.09 0.82 17.28
C LYS A 98 -18.23 1.72 16.79
N SER A 99 -17.97 3.01 16.58
CA SER A 99 -18.98 3.97 16.14
C SER A 99 -19.49 3.68 14.72
N SER A 100 -18.60 3.26 13.82
CA SER A 100 -18.94 3.07 12.39
C SER A 100 -19.41 1.66 12.05
N PHE A 101 -18.90 0.65 12.76
CA PHE A 101 -19.12 -0.76 12.44
C PHE A 101 -19.80 -1.54 13.56
N GLY A 102 -20.06 -0.93 14.72
CA GLY A 102 -20.65 -1.59 15.89
C GLY A 102 -19.59 -2.30 16.76
N SER A 103 -18.72 -3.09 16.15
CA SER A 103 -17.65 -3.82 16.83
C SER A 103 -16.44 -4.07 15.95
N GLN A 104 -15.30 -4.39 16.57
CA GLN A 104 -14.09 -4.81 15.84
C GLN A 104 -14.30 -6.11 15.07
N LYS A 105 -15.17 -7.01 15.56
CA LYS A 105 -15.53 -8.25 14.86
C LYS A 105 -16.30 -7.92 13.58
N GLU A 106 -17.34 -7.09 13.66
CA GLU A 106 -18.12 -6.68 12.50
C GLU A 106 -17.26 -5.95 11.47
N PHE A 107 -16.35 -5.06 11.92
CA PHE A 107 -15.36 -4.45 11.03
C PHE A 107 -14.50 -5.49 10.30
N LYS A 108 -13.95 -6.47 11.02
CA LYS A 108 -13.15 -7.55 10.41
C LYS A 108 -13.96 -8.35 9.39
N ASP A 109 -15.19 -8.72 9.73
CA ASP A 109 -16.07 -9.49 8.85
C ASP A 109 -16.42 -8.68 7.57
N THR A 110 -16.76 -7.40 7.72
CA THR A 110 -17.02 -6.49 6.60
C THR A 110 -15.78 -6.30 5.72
N PHE A 111 -14.61 -6.10 6.33
CA PHE A 111 -13.35 -5.93 5.60
C PHE A 111 -12.97 -7.20 4.81
N ILE A 112 -13.09 -8.37 5.43
CA ILE A 112 -12.84 -9.67 4.75
C ILE A 112 -13.82 -9.85 3.59
N LYS A 113 -15.11 -9.61 3.82
CA LYS A 113 -16.14 -9.74 2.77
C LYS A 113 -15.87 -8.82 1.57
N ALA A 114 -15.47 -7.57 1.83
CA ALA A 114 -15.12 -6.62 0.77
C ALA A 114 -13.97 -7.17 -0.10
N ASN A 115 -12.90 -7.69 0.52
CA ASN A 115 -11.77 -8.27 -0.20
C ASN A 115 -12.15 -9.52 -1.00
N SER A 116 -12.95 -10.44 -0.43
CA SER A 116 -13.36 -11.66 -1.13
C SER A 116 -14.30 -11.40 -2.31
N SER A 117 -14.92 -10.23 -2.39
CA SER A 117 -15.81 -9.84 -3.50
C SER A 117 -15.09 -9.23 -4.70
N VAL A 118 -13.80 -8.91 -4.56
CA VAL A 118 -12.96 -8.41 -5.64
C VAL A 118 -12.45 -9.59 -6.47
N ILE A 119 -12.90 -9.70 -7.72
CA ILE A 119 -12.64 -10.86 -8.60
C ILE A 119 -11.41 -10.70 -9.51
N THR A 120 -10.77 -9.53 -9.51
CA THR A 120 -9.59 -9.22 -10.34
C THR A 120 -8.61 -8.33 -9.57
N SER A 121 -7.39 -8.16 -10.08
CA SER A 121 -6.48 -7.12 -9.58
C SER A 121 -7.19 -5.76 -9.54
N VAL A 122 -7.07 -5.04 -8.42
CA VAL A 122 -7.57 -3.68 -8.31
C VAL A 122 -6.53 -2.76 -8.91
N ASN A 123 -6.66 -2.48 -10.20
CA ASN A 123 -6.08 -1.28 -10.77
C ASN A 123 -7.02 -0.15 -10.37
N ILE A 124 -6.58 0.68 -9.41
CA ILE A 124 -7.26 1.96 -9.13
C ILE A 124 -7.09 2.83 -10.37
#